data_AF-A0A7C4YKR7-F1
#
_entry.id   AF-A0A7C4YKR7-F1
#
_cell.length_a   1.000
_cell.length_b   1.000
_cell.length_c   1.000
_cell.angle_alpha   90.00
_cell.angle_beta   90.00
_cell.angle_gamma   90.00
#
_symmetry.space_group_name_H-M   'P 1'
#
loop_
_entity.id
_entity.type
_entity.pdbx_description
1 polymer ?
#
loop_
_entity_poly.entity_id
_entity_poly.type
_entity_poly.pdbx_seq_one_letter_code
_entity_poly.pdbx_strand_id
1 'polypeptide(L)'
;MTRLFLASIVGVIVFAVGPHAVNAQKPAPKKGDAPKSNQVYVKIILPIEPAAKRDAGRPVVESWIAEDLKKRGQSKFTAATGWVRLDVKKWEATPVWDGQLDGKQCNCPVHGDIPERVDGRIKVLLNGWAPFYVEVVVSLKDEPGSRTIAAVEKAKTDDGMPYVVVLIGPPPEKPAASGEQKK
;
A
#
# COMPACT_ATOMS: atom_id res chain seq x y z
N MET A 1 -9.46 -8.05 85.63
CA MET A 1 -10.63 -7.34 85.05
C MET A 1 -11.29 -8.28 84.06
N THR A 2 -12.61 -8.50 84.23
CA THR A 2 -13.63 -8.86 83.20
C THR A 2 -13.36 -10.07 82.29
N ARG A 3 -14.03 -11.24 82.47
CA ARG A 3 -15.43 -11.60 82.06
C ARG A 3 -15.60 -11.51 80.52
N LEU A 4 -16.13 -12.47 79.75
CA LEU A 4 -17.09 -13.56 79.94
C LEU A 4 -16.82 -14.67 78.90
N PHE A 5 -17.03 -15.94 79.28
CA PHE A 5 -17.33 -17.06 78.37
C PHE A 5 -18.84 -17.33 78.42
N LEU A 6 -19.49 -17.44 77.26
CA LEU A 6 -20.83 -18.00 76.95
C LEU A 6 -21.12 -17.60 75.48
N ALA A 7 -21.71 -18.38 74.57
CA ALA A 7 -22.46 -19.63 74.64
C ALA A 7 -22.53 -20.24 73.22
N SER A 8 -22.75 -21.55 73.14
CA SER A 8 -23.07 -22.31 71.92
C SER A 8 -24.42 -21.91 71.31
N ILE A 9 -24.51 -21.76 69.98
CA ILE A 9 -25.74 -22.02 69.22
C ILE A 9 -25.39 -22.70 67.89
N VAL A 10 -25.97 -23.89 67.72
CA VAL A 10 -26.06 -24.68 66.49
C VAL A 10 -26.97 -23.96 65.49
N GLY A 11 -26.56 -23.86 64.23
CA GLY A 11 -27.39 -23.33 63.16
C GLY A 11 -26.85 -23.72 61.79
N VAL A 12 -27.30 -24.86 61.28
CA VAL A 12 -27.14 -25.24 59.87
C VAL A 12 -28.08 -24.35 59.05
N ILE A 13 -27.54 -23.47 58.21
CA ILE A 13 -28.32 -22.80 57.17
C ILE A 13 -27.61 -23.03 55.83
N VAL A 14 -28.22 -23.90 55.04
CA VAL A 14 -27.90 -24.13 53.62
C VAL A 14 -28.42 -22.93 52.85
N PHE A 15 -27.53 -22.12 52.26
CA PHE A 15 -27.91 -21.17 51.22
C PHE A 15 -27.52 -21.73 49.86
N ALA A 16 -28.55 -22.10 49.10
CA ALA A 16 -28.44 -22.43 47.68
C ALA A 16 -27.96 -21.20 46.91
N VAL A 17 -26.74 -21.23 46.38
CA VAL A 17 -26.26 -20.27 45.40
C VAL A 17 -26.74 -20.75 44.03
N GLY A 18 -27.91 -20.26 43.61
CA GLY A 18 -28.32 -20.34 42.21
C GLY A 18 -27.35 -19.50 41.37
N PRO A 19 -26.94 -19.96 40.17
CA PRO A 19 -26.08 -19.15 39.31
C PRO A 19 -26.88 -17.94 38.81
N HIS A 20 -26.55 -16.76 39.31
CA HIS A 20 -26.89 -15.53 38.60
C HIS A 20 -26.19 -15.57 37.25
N ALA A 21 -26.97 -15.87 36.21
CA ALA A 21 -26.57 -15.73 34.83
C ALA A 21 -26.25 -14.26 34.56
N VAL A 22 -24.97 -13.89 34.74
CA VAL A 22 -24.41 -12.72 34.10
C VAL A 22 -24.61 -12.94 32.61
N ASN A 23 -25.51 -12.17 32.01
CA ASN A 23 -25.62 -12.10 30.56
C ASN A 23 -24.25 -11.68 30.03
N ALA A 24 -23.49 -12.64 29.53
CA ALA A 24 -22.23 -12.41 28.86
C ALA A 24 -22.51 -11.43 27.72
N GLN A 25 -21.95 -10.23 27.86
CA GLN A 25 -21.95 -9.19 26.86
C GLN A 25 -21.54 -9.84 25.52
N LYS A 26 -22.42 -9.80 24.51
CA LYS A 26 -22.11 -10.29 23.16
C LYS A 26 -20.73 -9.75 22.79
N PRO A 27 -19.77 -10.59 22.34
CA PRO A 27 -18.46 -10.11 21.98
C PRO A 27 -18.63 -8.98 20.96
N ALA A 28 -18.02 -7.83 21.25
CA ALA A 28 -17.95 -6.73 20.29
C ALA A 28 -17.48 -7.27 18.93
N PRO A 29 -18.05 -6.79 17.81
CA PRO A 29 -17.67 -7.29 16.50
C PRO A 29 -16.16 -7.16 16.34
N LYS A 30 -15.50 -8.26 15.96
CA LYS A 30 -14.05 -8.30 15.74
C LYS A 30 -13.70 -7.11 14.85
N LYS A 31 -12.94 -6.15 15.40
CA LYS A 31 -12.29 -5.09 14.62
C LYS A 31 -11.66 -5.76 13.40
N GLY A 32 -12.10 -5.39 12.19
CA GLY A 32 -11.49 -5.87 10.96
C GLY A 32 -9.98 -5.66 11.03
N ASP A 33 -9.23 -6.71 10.73
CA ASP A 33 -7.77 -6.63 10.65
C ASP A 33 -7.41 -5.51 9.67
N ALA A 34 -6.50 -4.60 10.08
CA ALA A 34 -5.87 -3.72 9.12
C ALA A 34 -5.17 -4.57 8.05
N PRO A 35 -5.05 -4.09 6.79
CA PRO A 35 -4.24 -4.77 5.80
C PRO A 35 -2.83 -5.04 6.37
N LYS A 36 -2.46 -6.32 6.49
CA LYS A 36 -1.25 -6.77 7.19
C LYS A 36 0.06 -6.49 6.43
N SER A 37 -0.04 -6.13 5.15
CA SER A 37 1.11 -6.01 4.26
C SER A 37 1.48 -4.56 3.97
N ASN A 38 2.76 -4.32 3.71
CA ASN A 38 3.25 -3.03 3.23
C ASN A 38 2.55 -2.60 1.93
N GLN A 39 2.38 -1.29 1.77
CA GLN A 39 1.78 -0.71 0.59
C GLN A 39 2.80 -0.63 -0.56
N VAL A 40 2.34 -0.83 -1.78
CA VAL A 40 3.20 -0.77 -2.98
C VAL A 40 2.74 0.40 -3.81
N TYR A 41 3.67 1.29 -4.12
CA TYR A 41 3.44 2.46 -4.96
C TYR A 41 4.29 2.36 -6.21
N VAL A 42 3.71 2.70 -7.34
CA VAL A 42 4.38 2.74 -8.63
C VAL A 42 4.28 4.11 -9.26
N LYS A 43 5.29 4.46 -10.04
CA LYS A 43 5.32 5.68 -10.85
C LYS A 43 5.96 5.40 -12.20
N ILE A 44 5.41 5.99 -13.25
CA ILE A 44 5.96 5.91 -14.61
C ILE A 44 6.76 7.16 -14.94
N ILE A 45 7.97 6.97 -15.44
CA ILE A 45 8.85 8.02 -15.95
C ILE A 45 9.06 7.79 -17.45
N LEU A 46 8.75 8.79 -18.25
CA LEU A 46 8.94 8.80 -19.69
C LEU A 46 10.23 9.54 -20.05
N PRO A 47 10.92 9.16 -21.13
CA PRO A 47 12.17 9.76 -21.57
C PRO A 47 11.94 11.08 -22.34
N ILE A 48 11.01 11.92 -21.88
CA ILE A 48 10.58 13.13 -22.57
C ILE A 48 11.13 14.35 -21.84
N GLU A 49 11.55 15.36 -22.60
CA GLU A 49 11.99 16.65 -22.07
C GLU A 49 10.91 17.22 -21.12
N PRO A 50 11.30 17.70 -19.93
CA PRO A 50 10.39 18.46 -19.09
C PRO A 50 9.79 19.62 -19.87
N ALA A 51 8.49 19.88 -19.72
CA ALA A 51 7.90 21.06 -20.34
C ALA A 51 8.63 22.34 -19.89
N ALA A 52 8.88 23.24 -20.84
CA ALA A 52 9.56 24.52 -20.60
C ALA A 52 8.86 25.39 -19.54
N LYS A 53 7.56 25.14 -19.30
CA LYS A 53 6.80 25.69 -18.17
C LYS A 53 6.43 24.51 -17.26
N ARG A 54 6.83 24.58 -15.98
CA ARG A 54 6.41 23.64 -14.92
C ARG A 54 4.92 23.75 -14.55
N ASP A 55 4.17 24.55 -15.30
CA ASP A 55 2.85 25.01 -14.91
C ASP A 55 1.76 24.06 -15.42
N ALA A 56 0.76 23.85 -14.57
CA ALA A 56 -0.39 22.95 -14.69
C ALA A 56 -0.17 21.48 -14.27
N GLY A 57 0.11 21.25 -12.99
CA GLY A 57 -0.32 20.01 -12.31
C GLY A 57 0.35 18.70 -12.73
N ARG A 58 1.48 18.75 -13.45
CA ARG A 58 2.22 17.53 -13.80
C ARG A 58 2.78 16.81 -12.58
N PRO A 59 2.82 15.47 -12.59
CA PRO A 59 3.48 14.73 -11.54
C PRO A 59 4.96 15.09 -11.39
N VAL A 60 5.41 15.15 -10.14
CA VAL A 60 6.80 15.49 -9.80
C VAL A 60 7.70 14.26 -9.97
N VAL A 61 8.91 14.48 -10.49
CA VAL A 61 10.02 13.51 -10.41
C VAL A 61 10.83 13.83 -9.16
N GLU A 62 10.84 12.94 -8.18
CA GLU A 62 11.60 13.11 -6.94
C GLU A 62 13.10 13.17 -7.23
N SER A 63 13.85 13.92 -6.41
CA SER A 63 15.29 14.15 -6.60
C SER A 63 16.08 12.85 -6.71
N TRP A 64 15.80 11.88 -5.85
CA TRP A 64 16.48 10.58 -5.86
C TRP A 64 16.24 9.79 -7.14
N ILE A 65 15.07 9.94 -7.78
CA ILE A 65 14.76 9.34 -9.09
C ILE A 65 15.58 10.06 -10.15
N ALA A 66 15.53 11.39 -10.16
CA ALA A 66 16.26 12.21 -11.12
C ALA A 66 17.78 11.97 -11.06
N GLU A 67 18.36 11.86 -9.87
CA GLU A 67 19.78 11.57 -9.66
C GLU A 67 20.17 10.19 -10.17
N ASP A 68 19.37 9.16 -9.90
CA ASP A 68 19.64 7.80 -10.39
C ASP A 68 19.52 7.72 -11.92
N LEU A 69 18.49 8.35 -12.49
CA LEU A 69 18.33 8.43 -13.95
C LEU A 69 19.48 9.16 -14.64
N LYS A 70 19.97 10.27 -14.06
CA LYS A 70 21.16 10.97 -14.55
C LYS A 70 22.41 10.08 -14.51
N LYS A 71 22.61 9.31 -13.44
CA LYS A 71 23.72 8.34 -13.34
C LYS A 71 23.64 7.24 -14.41
N ARG A 72 22.43 6.91 -14.86
CA ARG A 72 22.18 5.99 -15.98
C ARG A 72 22.30 6.65 -17.36
N GLY A 73 22.71 7.92 -17.42
CA GLY A 73 22.86 8.68 -18.67
C GLY A 73 21.57 9.27 -19.22
N GLN A 74 20.45 9.18 -18.49
CA GLN A 74 19.18 9.78 -18.91
C GLN A 74 19.16 11.27 -18.55
N SER A 75 19.18 12.12 -19.56
CA SER A 75 19.15 13.58 -19.39
C SER A 75 17.75 14.18 -19.48
N LYS A 76 16.82 13.49 -20.17
CA LYS A 76 15.44 13.93 -20.39
C LYS A 76 14.48 12.98 -19.71
N PHE A 77 13.68 13.47 -18.79
CA PHE A 77 12.67 12.64 -18.13
C PHE A 77 11.52 13.46 -17.56
N THR A 78 10.31 12.91 -17.66
CA THR A 78 9.08 13.46 -17.12
C THR A 78 8.27 12.34 -16.47
N ALA A 79 7.68 12.59 -15.30
CA ALA A 79 6.75 11.64 -14.71
C ALA A 79 5.40 11.69 -15.43
N ALA A 80 4.93 10.55 -15.94
CA ALA A 80 3.61 10.43 -16.55
C ALA A 80 2.50 10.29 -15.50
N THR A 81 2.83 9.73 -14.33
CA THR A 81 1.88 9.48 -13.24
C THR A 81 2.39 10.08 -11.94
N GLY A 82 1.47 10.35 -11.02
CA GLY A 82 1.80 10.43 -9.59
C GLY A 82 2.23 9.06 -9.04
N TRP A 83 2.32 8.95 -7.71
CA TRP A 83 2.40 7.65 -7.07
C TRP A 83 1.03 6.97 -7.12
N VAL A 84 0.95 5.85 -7.82
CA VAL A 84 -0.25 5.02 -7.90
C VAL A 84 -0.06 3.85 -6.95
N ARG A 85 -0.99 3.68 -6.00
CA ARG A 85 -0.99 2.53 -5.10
C ARG A 85 -1.50 1.31 -5.86
N LEU A 86 -0.77 0.20 -5.80
CA LEU A 86 -1.28 -1.09 -6.28
C LEU A 86 -2.19 -1.71 -5.21
N ASP A 87 -3.41 -2.03 -5.62
CA ASP A 87 -4.35 -2.72 -4.76
C ASP A 87 -4.21 -4.24 -4.94
N VAL A 88 -4.06 -4.95 -3.83
CA VAL A 88 -4.03 -6.42 -3.83
C VAL A 88 -5.47 -6.91 -3.93
N LYS A 89 -6.05 -6.84 -5.13
CA LYS A 89 -7.34 -7.45 -5.43
C LYS A 89 -7.09 -8.76 -6.17
N LYS A 90 -7.80 -9.80 -5.74
CA LYS A 90 -7.72 -11.10 -6.40
C LYS A 90 -8.27 -10.94 -7.82
N TRP A 91 -7.42 -11.19 -8.83
CA TRP A 91 -7.76 -11.22 -10.27
C TRP A 91 -7.92 -9.89 -10.99
N GLU A 92 -7.58 -8.75 -10.37
CA GLU A 92 -7.67 -7.44 -11.03
C GLU A 92 -6.33 -6.71 -10.95
N ALA A 93 -5.70 -6.49 -12.11
CA ALA A 93 -4.55 -5.61 -12.20
C ALA A 93 -5.01 -4.16 -11.98
N THR A 94 -4.24 -3.39 -11.21
CA THR A 94 -4.52 -1.98 -10.95
C THR A 94 -4.20 -1.16 -12.21
N PRO A 95 -5.12 -0.31 -12.70
CA PRO A 95 -4.78 0.63 -13.77
C PRO A 95 -3.77 1.65 -13.24
N VAL A 96 -2.57 1.67 -13.81
CA VAL A 96 -1.48 2.57 -13.40
C VAL A 96 -1.46 3.82 -14.24
N TRP A 97 -1.66 3.67 -15.55
CA TRP A 97 -1.62 4.77 -16.50
C TRP A 97 -2.50 4.46 -17.71
N ASP A 98 -3.21 5.46 -18.21
CA ASP A 98 -4.07 5.35 -19.39
C ASP A 98 -3.31 5.52 -20.73
N GLY A 99 -2.00 5.76 -20.66
CA GLY A 99 -1.16 6.01 -21.84
C GLY A 99 -1.25 7.43 -22.37
N GLN A 100 -1.86 8.36 -21.61
CA GLN A 100 -1.94 9.77 -21.99
C GLN A 100 -0.91 10.63 -21.26
N LEU A 101 -0.32 11.58 -22.00
CA LEU A 101 0.48 12.64 -21.43
C LEU A 101 -0.10 13.98 -21.91
N ASP A 102 -0.39 14.89 -20.98
CA ASP A 102 -1.01 16.19 -21.26
C ASP A 102 -2.31 16.09 -22.10
N GLY A 103 -3.14 15.09 -21.81
CA GLY A 103 -4.40 14.84 -22.51
C GLY A 103 -4.24 14.31 -23.94
N LYS A 104 -3.04 13.90 -24.34
CA LYS A 104 -2.77 13.29 -25.64
C LYS A 104 -2.38 11.83 -25.46
N GLN A 105 -3.04 10.93 -26.20
CA GLN A 105 -2.65 9.53 -26.26
C GLN A 105 -1.26 9.41 -26.89
N CYS A 106 -0.30 8.84 -26.15
CA CYS A 106 1.06 8.65 -26.63
C CYS A 106 1.58 7.22 -26.43
N ASN A 107 0.94 6.42 -25.57
CA ASN A 107 1.33 5.05 -25.27
C ASN A 107 0.09 4.16 -25.07
N CYS A 108 0.29 2.85 -24.93
CA CYS A 108 -0.76 1.95 -24.48
C CYS A 108 -0.96 2.06 -22.96
N PRO A 109 -2.17 1.76 -22.43
CA PRO A 109 -2.43 1.75 -21.00
C PRO A 109 -1.58 0.74 -20.25
N VAL A 110 -1.06 1.13 -19.08
CA VAL A 110 -0.24 0.29 -18.21
C VAL A 110 -1.04 -0.16 -17.00
N HIS A 111 -0.96 -1.45 -16.69
CA HIS A 111 -1.56 -2.04 -15.50
C HIS A 111 -0.47 -2.64 -14.61
N GLY A 112 -0.71 -2.65 -13.30
CA GLY A 112 0.22 -3.14 -12.29
C GLY A 112 -0.39 -4.24 -11.43
N ASP A 113 0.40 -5.25 -11.11
CA ASP A 113 0.00 -6.39 -10.27
C ASP A 113 1.14 -6.82 -9.33
N ILE A 114 0.81 -7.59 -8.30
CA ILE A 114 1.73 -8.18 -7.34
C ILE A 114 1.56 -9.70 -7.43
N PRO A 115 2.19 -10.35 -8.42
CA PRO A 115 2.06 -11.80 -8.63
C PRO A 115 2.64 -12.63 -7.49
N GLU A 116 3.60 -12.08 -6.73
CA GLU A 116 4.28 -12.81 -5.67
C GLU A 116 4.69 -11.89 -4.51
N ARG A 117 4.41 -12.35 -3.29
CA ARG A 117 4.88 -11.76 -2.05
C ARG A 117 5.18 -12.89 -1.07
N VAL A 118 6.47 -13.24 -0.97
CA VAL A 118 6.94 -14.42 -0.22
C VAL A 118 8.34 -14.13 0.34
N ASP A 119 8.68 -14.71 1.50
CA ASP A 119 10.00 -14.64 2.11
C ASP A 119 10.57 -13.21 2.26
N GLY A 120 9.71 -12.24 2.62
CA GLY A 120 10.09 -10.84 2.80
C GLY A 120 10.47 -10.11 1.50
N ARG A 121 10.16 -10.69 0.35
CA ARG A 121 10.33 -10.07 -0.98
C ARG A 121 9.00 -9.93 -1.68
N ILE A 122 8.96 -8.99 -2.60
CA ILE A 122 7.81 -8.75 -3.45
C ILE A 122 8.25 -8.72 -4.91
N LYS A 123 7.42 -9.30 -5.79
CA LYS A 123 7.50 -9.11 -7.24
C LYS A 123 6.34 -8.23 -7.67
N VAL A 124 6.67 -7.17 -8.38
CA VAL A 124 5.71 -6.24 -8.98
C VAL A 124 5.80 -6.41 -10.50
N LEU A 125 4.68 -6.67 -11.14
CA LEU A 125 4.56 -6.79 -12.59
C LEU A 125 3.85 -5.54 -13.11
N LEU A 126 4.41 -4.89 -14.12
CA LEU A 126 3.68 -3.89 -14.92
C LEU A 126 3.65 -4.34 -16.37
N ASN A 127 2.47 -4.28 -16.98
CA ASN A 127 2.23 -4.70 -18.37
C ASN A 127 1.46 -3.63 -19.16
N GLY A 128 1.51 -3.74 -20.49
CA GLY A 128 0.69 -2.90 -21.39
C GLY A 128 1.43 -1.76 -22.11
N TRP A 129 2.77 -1.76 -22.14
CA TRP A 129 3.52 -0.74 -22.90
C TRP A 129 3.40 -0.97 -24.43
N ALA A 130 3.67 0.07 -25.23
CA ALA A 130 3.65 0.01 -26.70
C ALA A 130 5.04 -0.31 -27.29
N PRO A 131 5.15 -0.78 -28.56
CA PRO A 131 4.08 -1.19 -29.48
C PRO A 131 3.66 -2.68 -29.35
N PHE A 132 4.29 -3.43 -28.44
CA PHE A 132 3.97 -4.84 -28.15
C PHE A 132 3.66 -4.97 -26.66
N TYR A 133 2.83 -5.93 -26.26
CA TYR A 133 2.57 -6.23 -24.85
C TYR A 133 3.89 -6.51 -24.11
N VAL A 134 4.48 -5.44 -23.58
CA VAL A 134 5.75 -5.46 -22.88
C VAL A 134 5.44 -5.54 -21.40
N GLU A 135 6.22 -6.35 -20.72
CA GLU A 135 6.15 -6.55 -19.28
C GLU A 135 7.48 -6.15 -18.66
N VAL A 136 7.40 -5.55 -17.48
CA VAL A 136 8.53 -5.33 -16.59
C VAL A 136 8.22 -5.95 -15.25
N VAL A 137 9.10 -6.83 -14.79
CA VAL A 137 9.01 -7.46 -13.48
C VAL A 137 10.10 -6.88 -12.60
N VAL A 138 9.70 -6.41 -11.43
CA VAL A 138 10.58 -5.77 -10.45
C VAL A 138 10.54 -6.58 -9.17
N SER A 139 11.70 -7.00 -8.67
CA SER A 139 11.80 -7.65 -7.36
C SER A 139 12.60 -6.78 -6.39
N LEU A 140 12.04 -6.59 -5.20
CA LEU A 140 12.64 -5.82 -4.13
C LEU A 140 12.23 -6.40 -2.76
N LYS A 141 12.89 -5.92 -1.70
CA LYS A 141 12.51 -6.24 -0.33
C LYS A 141 11.13 -5.66 -0.04
N ASP A 142 10.29 -6.43 0.66
CA ASP A 142 9.00 -5.96 1.17
C ASP A 142 9.20 -5.29 2.53
N GLU A 143 9.96 -4.19 2.54
CA GLU A 143 10.28 -3.40 3.73
C GLU A 143 9.98 -1.92 3.46
N PRO A 144 9.33 -1.17 4.37
CA PRO A 144 9.06 0.25 4.18
C PRO A 144 10.34 1.04 3.85
N GLY A 145 10.27 1.89 2.83
CA GLY A 145 11.40 2.65 2.30
C GLY A 145 12.20 1.92 1.22
N SER A 146 12.00 0.61 1.03
CA SER A 146 12.57 -0.10 -0.12
C SER A 146 12.05 0.51 -1.42
N ARG A 147 12.97 0.79 -2.34
CA ARG A 147 12.67 1.43 -3.61
C ARG A 147 13.62 0.98 -4.70
N THR A 148 13.15 0.99 -5.93
CA THR A 148 13.97 0.65 -7.09
C THR A 148 13.45 1.31 -8.36
N ILE A 149 14.33 1.42 -9.35
CA ILE A 149 14.04 1.94 -10.68
C ILE A 149 14.40 0.86 -11.69
N ALA A 150 13.41 0.47 -12.49
CA ALA A 150 13.54 -0.53 -13.53
C ALA A 150 13.37 0.10 -14.91
N ALA A 151 14.30 -0.20 -15.80
CA ALA A 151 14.20 0.15 -17.21
C ALA A 151 13.16 -0.74 -17.90
N VAL A 152 12.35 -0.15 -18.77
CA VAL A 152 11.44 -0.90 -19.65
C VAL A 152 12.11 -1.03 -21.03
N GLU A 153 13.18 -1.81 -21.08
CA GLU A 153 14.09 -1.88 -22.24
C GLU A 153 13.40 -2.19 -23.57
N LYS A 154 12.40 -3.08 -23.53
CA LYS A 154 11.62 -3.48 -24.71
C LYS A 154 10.69 -2.37 -25.23
N ALA A 155 10.52 -1.28 -24.49
CA ALA A 155 9.74 -0.10 -24.88
C ALA A 155 10.64 1.11 -25.19
N LYS A 156 11.94 0.89 -25.44
CA LYS A 156 12.87 1.95 -25.86
C LYS A 156 12.51 2.46 -27.25
N THR A 157 12.46 3.77 -27.40
CA THR A 157 12.26 4.50 -28.66
C THR A 157 13.46 5.42 -28.93
N ASP A 158 13.40 6.18 -30.03
CA ASP A 158 14.40 7.21 -30.36
C ASP A 158 14.43 8.34 -29.31
N ASP A 159 13.31 8.59 -28.63
CA ASP A 159 13.23 9.56 -27.53
C ASP A 159 13.92 9.05 -26.26
N GLY A 160 14.14 7.74 -26.15
CA GLY A 160 14.85 7.08 -25.08
C GLY A 160 14.07 5.94 -24.45
N MET A 161 14.40 5.61 -23.21
CA MET A 161 13.85 4.46 -22.52
C MET A 161 12.91 4.89 -21.38
N PRO A 162 11.68 4.36 -21.31
CA PRO A 162 10.83 4.57 -20.15
C PRO A 162 11.31 3.77 -18.94
N TYR A 163 10.95 4.26 -17.76
CA TYR A 163 11.29 3.64 -16.48
C TYR A 163 10.05 3.51 -15.60
N VAL A 164 10.05 2.44 -14.80
CA VAL A 164 9.11 2.27 -13.69
C VAL A 164 9.86 2.44 -12.40
N VAL A 165 9.25 3.17 -11.47
CA VAL A 165 9.74 3.36 -10.13
C VAL A 165 8.78 2.67 -9.17
N VAL A 166 9.33 1.86 -8.25
CA VAL A 166 8.57 1.18 -7.21
C VAL A 166 9.04 1.67 -5.85
N LEU A 167 8.09 1.95 -4.95
CA LEU A 167 8.32 2.33 -3.57
C LEU A 167 7.43 1.49 -2.64
N ILE A 168 8.03 0.93 -1.59
CA ILE A 168 7.31 0.23 -0.53
C ILE A 168 7.03 1.22 0.61
N GLY A 169 5.75 1.46 0.87
CA GLY A 169 5.27 2.27 2.00
C GLY A 169 4.94 1.41 3.22
N PRO A 170 4.71 2.03 4.38
CA PRO A 170 4.25 1.32 5.57
C PRO A 170 2.90 0.61 5.32
N PRO A 171 2.53 -0.38 6.14
CA PRO A 171 1.17 -0.91 6.11
C PRO A 171 0.18 0.19 6.48
N PRO A 172 -1.06 0.16 5.94
CA PRO A 172 -2.06 1.17 6.25
C PRO A 172 -2.39 1.17 7.74
N GLU A 173 -2.46 2.36 8.33
CA GLU A 173 -2.92 2.53 9.70
C GLU A 173 -4.38 2.07 9.83
N LYS A 174 -4.74 1.46 10.97
CA LYS A 174 -6.14 1.12 11.24
C LYS A 174 -6.98 2.39 11.12
N PRO A 175 -8.17 2.33 10.48
CA PRO A 175 -9.13 3.42 10.59
C PRO A 175 -9.34 3.71 12.08
N ALA A 176 -9.10 4.96 12.50
CA ALA A 176 -9.47 5.40 13.84
C ALA A 176 -10.94 5.05 14.04
N ALA A 177 -11.27 4.39 15.16
CA ALA A 177 -12.65 4.09 15.49
C ALA A 177 -13.43 5.40 15.38
N SER A 178 -14.42 5.44 14.49
CA SER A 178 -15.33 6.57 14.33
C SER A 178 -15.85 6.92 15.72
N GLY A 179 -15.40 8.05 16.26
CA GLY A 179 -15.87 8.54 17.54
C GLY A 179 -17.39 8.68 17.46
N GLU A 180 -18.07 8.14 18.47
CA GLU A 180 -19.49 8.37 18.70
C GLU A 180 -19.80 9.86 18.52
N GLN A 181 -20.59 10.19 17.50
CA GLN A 181 -21.38 11.41 17.55
C GLN A 181 -22.39 11.22 18.69
N LYS A 182 -22.04 11.71 19.88
CA LYS A 182 -23.02 11.96 20.93
C LYS A 182 -23.99 13.03 20.39
N LYS A 183 -25.23 12.60 20.24
CA LYS A 183 -26.39 13.40 19.90
C LYS A 183 -26.80 14.27 21.08
#